data_AF-A0A920BN99-F1
#
_entry.id   AF-A0A920BN99-F1
#
_cell.length_a   1.000
_cell.length_b   1.000
_cell.length_c   1.000
_cell.angle_alpha   90.00
_cell.angle_beta   90.00
_cell.angle_gamma   90.00
#
_symmetry.space_group_name_H-M   'P 1'
#
loop_
_entity.id
_entity.type
_entity.pdbx_description
1 polymer ?
#
loop_
_entity_poly.entity_id
_entity_poly.type
_entity_poly.pdbx_seq_one_letter_code
_entity_poly.pdbx_strand_id
1 'polypeptide(L)'
;MKILALEFPPVSHLFEWPDFAFEGTPLAMNKTVLVYLFAFALTLGLFLLAGSKKGLVPRGISHVAEGGINFVEDSIVAQTMGPDGKKYVPFLTTMFFFIFFSNIFEVIPFIQFPANARMAVPIAMALMVWVIYNFLGVKNQGFFGYIKNSLFPQASPKRFT
;
A
#
# COMPACT_ATOMS: atom_id res chain seq x y z
N MET A 1 16.78 17.56 35.27
CA MET A 1 17.24 18.87 35.78
C MET A 1 16.12 19.87 35.52
N LYS A 2 15.31 20.21 36.54
CA LYS A 2 14.14 21.10 36.44
C LYS A 2 14.62 22.55 36.57
N ILE A 3 14.55 23.34 35.50
CA ILE A 3 14.95 24.76 35.54
C ILE A 3 13.75 25.71 35.35
N LEU A 4 12.58 25.27 34.86
CA LEU A 4 11.51 26.23 34.54
C LEU A 4 10.05 25.72 34.55
N ALA A 5 9.70 24.69 35.33
CA ALA A 5 8.32 24.16 35.45
C ALA A 5 7.56 23.87 34.12
N LEU A 6 8.27 23.84 32.99
CA LEU A 6 7.79 23.35 31.70
C LEU A 6 7.97 21.84 31.71
N GLU A 7 6.93 21.10 32.08
CA GLU A 7 6.86 19.67 31.76
C GLU A 7 6.61 19.56 30.26
N PHE A 8 7.67 19.40 29.48
CA PHE A 8 7.53 19.04 28.09
C PHE A 8 6.87 17.66 28.04
N PRO A 9 5.74 17.49 27.33
CA PRO A 9 5.17 16.18 27.14
C PRO A 9 6.23 15.29 26.49
N PRO A 10 6.26 13.99 26.81
CA PRO A 10 7.19 13.07 26.18
C PRO A 10 7.03 13.14 24.66
N VAL A 11 8.14 13.00 23.93
CA VAL A 11 8.18 13.06 22.46
C VAL A 11 7.18 12.10 21.83
N SER A 12 6.82 11.00 22.52
CA SER A 12 5.78 10.06 22.11
C SER A 12 4.43 10.72 21.85
N HIS A 13 4.07 11.81 22.55
CA HIS A 13 2.80 12.53 22.33
C HIS A 13 2.70 13.20 20.94
N LEU A 14 3.81 13.33 20.20
CA LEU A 14 3.79 13.78 18.79
C LEU A 14 3.36 12.66 17.83
N PHE A 15 3.47 11.40 18.27
CA PHE A 15 3.24 10.20 17.45
C PHE A 15 2.04 9.38 17.96
N GLU A 16 1.72 9.49 19.24
CA GLU A 16 0.61 8.85 19.94
C GLU A 16 -0.52 9.85 20.14
N TRP A 17 -1.46 9.83 19.21
CA TRP A 17 -2.66 10.63 19.27
C TRP A 17 -3.63 10.01 20.29
N PRO A 18 -4.31 10.84 21.12
CA PRO A 18 -5.27 10.34 22.08
C PRO A 18 -6.41 9.59 21.38
N ASP A 19 -6.81 8.48 22.00
CA ASP A 19 -7.97 7.72 21.55
C ASP A 19 -9.23 8.53 21.88
N PHE A 20 -10.15 8.62 20.92
CA PHE A 20 -11.43 9.32 21.13
C PHE A 20 -12.59 8.33 21.32
N ALA A 21 -12.40 7.06 20.98
CA ALA A 21 -13.37 6.00 21.19
C ALA A 21 -12.67 4.66 21.47
N PHE A 22 -13.32 3.79 22.24
CA PHE A 22 -12.84 2.44 22.58
C PHE A 22 -11.47 2.41 23.29
N GLU A 23 -11.20 3.41 24.12
CA GLU A 23 -9.96 3.56 24.90
C GLU A 23 -9.60 2.28 25.68
N GLY A 24 -8.33 1.88 25.63
CA GLY A 24 -7.83 0.69 26.34
C GLY A 24 -8.26 -0.66 25.75
N THR A 25 -9.01 -0.67 24.63
CA THR A 25 -9.37 -1.90 23.92
C THR A 25 -8.54 -2.09 22.64
N PRO A 26 -8.45 -3.30 22.08
CA PRO A 26 -7.81 -3.51 20.77
C PRO A 26 -8.47 -2.74 19.60
N LEU A 27 -9.68 -2.23 19.80
CA LEU A 27 -10.45 -1.45 18.82
C LEU A 27 -10.36 0.07 19.07
N ALA A 28 -9.42 0.50 19.93
CA ALA A 28 -9.17 1.91 20.20
C ALA A 28 -9.05 2.72 18.90
N MET A 29 -9.93 3.69 18.77
CA MET A 29 -9.98 4.57 17.61
C MET A 29 -9.27 5.87 17.93
N ASN A 30 -8.21 6.08 17.17
CA ASN A 30 -7.49 7.34 17.12
C ASN A 30 -7.59 7.94 15.73
N LYS A 31 -6.99 9.11 15.61
CA LYS A 31 -6.89 9.84 14.35
C LYS A 31 -6.27 9.04 13.22
N THR A 32 -5.26 8.20 13.52
CA THR A 32 -4.60 7.34 12.53
C THR A 32 -5.58 6.35 11.91
N VAL A 33 -6.45 5.72 12.72
CA VAL A 33 -7.50 4.81 12.23
C VAL A 33 -8.46 5.54 11.29
N LEU A 34 -8.85 6.77 11.61
CA LEU A 34 -9.73 7.57 10.73
C LEU A 34 -9.10 7.85 9.36
N VAL A 35 -7.80 8.16 9.32
CA VAL A 35 -7.09 8.38 8.05
C VAL A 35 -7.07 7.10 7.22
N TYR A 36 -6.79 5.94 7.84
CA TYR A 36 -6.83 4.67 7.12
C TYR A 36 -8.23 4.29 6.63
N LEU A 37 -9.27 4.54 7.43
CA LEU A 37 -10.67 4.35 7.00
C LEU A 37 -11.04 5.27 5.85
N PHE A 38 -10.57 6.52 5.87
CA PHE A 38 -10.81 7.46 4.79
C PHE A 38 -10.07 7.05 3.51
N ALA A 39 -8.80 6.67 3.61
CA ALA A 39 -8.03 6.14 2.49
C ALA A 39 -8.69 4.89 1.91
N PHE A 40 -9.14 3.96 2.76
CA PHE A 40 -9.91 2.79 2.34
C PHE A 40 -11.20 3.16 1.61
N ALA A 41 -11.98 4.10 2.15
CA ALA A 41 -13.21 4.58 1.52
C ALA A 41 -12.95 5.25 0.16
N LEU A 42 -11.87 6.03 0.03
CA LEU A 42 -11.46 6.63 -1.24
C LEU A 42 -11.02 5.57 -2.26
N THR A 43 -10.21 4.60 -1.86
CA THR A 43 -9.80 3.50 -2.73
C THR A 43 -11.03 2.70 -3.17
N LEU A 44 -11.92 2.33 -2.25
CA LEU A 44 -13.16 1.63 -2.58
C LEU A 44 -14.04 2.46 -3.52
N GLY A 45 -14.19 3.75 -3.24
CA GLY A 45 -14.90 4.69 -4.10
C GLY A 45 -14.33 4.72 -5.51
N LEU A 46 -13.01 4.74 -5.68
CA LEU A 46 -12.34 4.69 -6.98
C LEU A 46 -12.72 3.43 -7.76
N PHE A 47 -12.69 2.25 -7.12
CA PHE A 47 -13.07 0.99 -7.76
C PHE A 47 -14.56 0.91 -8.09
N LEU A 48 -15.43 1.41 -7.20
CA LEU A 48 -16.86 1.49 -7.46
C LEU A 48 -17.16 2.45 -8.61
N LEU A 49 -16.48 3.59 -8.69
CA LEU A 49 -16.64 4.57 -9.79
C LEU A 49 -16.12 4.03 -11.13
N ALA A 50 -15.00 3.30 -11.11
CA ALA A 50 -14.48 2.61 -12.29
C ALA A 50 -15.41 1.48 -12.76
N GLY A 51 -16.06 0.77 -11.84
CA GLY A 51 -17.00 -0.32 -12.16
C GLY A 51 -18.43 0.13 -12.52
N SER A 52 -18.83 1.38 -12.22
CA SER A 52 -20.25 1.75 -12.17
C SER A 52 -20.87 2.40 -13.42
N LYS A 53 -20.20 2.51 -14.58
CA LYS A 53 -20.88 2.94 -15.83
C LYS A 53 -20.45 2.21 -17.09
N LYS A 54 -21.41 1.45 -17.65
CA LYS A 54 -21.42 0.84 -19.00
C LYS A 54 -21.74 1.87 -20.09
N GLY A 55 -20.97 2.95 -20.19
CA GLY A 55 -21.12 3.95 -21.26
C GLY A 55 -19.84 4.03 -22.09
N LEU A 56 -19.94 3.98 -23.42
CA LEU A 56 -18.82 3.98 -24.38
C LEU A 56 -17.85 5.18 -24.27
N VAL A 57 -18.19 6.20 -23.48
CA VAL A 57 -17.32 7.34 -23.16
C VAL A 57 -17.46 7.62 -21.66
N PRO A 58 -16.41 7.40 -20.84
CA PRO A 58 -16.43 7.81 -19.44
C PRO A 58 -16.60 9.35 -19.38
N ARG A 59 -16.98 9.94 -18.25
CA ARG A 59 -17.06 11.42 -18.10
C ARG A 59 -16.65 11.83 -16.70
N GLY A 60 -15.90 12.92 -16.57
CA GLY A 60 -15.53 13.51 -15.27
C GLY A 60 -14.61 12.63 -14.41
N ILE A 61 -14.99 12.39 -13.15
CA ILE A 61 -14.18 11.68 -12.14
C ILE A 61 -13.91 10.21 -12.55
N SER A 62 -14.82 9.58 -13.30
CA SER A 62 -14.62 8.22 -13.82
C SER A 62 -13.44 8.13 -14.80
N HIS A 63 -13.19 9.16 -15.62
CA HIS A 63 -12.01 9.19 -16.49
C HIS A 63 -10.70 9.26 -15.71
N VAL A 64 -10.68 10.02 -14.61
CA VAL A 64 -9.50 10.13 -13.75
C VAL A 64 -9.24 8.79 -13.05
N ALA A 65 -10.30 8.12 -12.58
CA ALA A 65 -10.21 6.79 -12.01
C ALA A 65 -9.67 5.76 -13.01
N GLU A 66 -10.24 5.70 -14.21
CA GLU A 66 -9.76 4.82 -15.29
C GLU A 66 -8.32 5.15 -15.70
N GLY A 67 -7.98 6.43 -15.86
CA GLY A 67 -6.61 6.86 -16.18
C GLY A 67 -5.61 6.43 -15.09
N GLY A 68 -6.03 6.49 -13.83
CA GLY A 68 -5.25 5.98 -12.70
C GLY A 68 -5.04 4.46 -12.73
N ILE A 69 -6.07 3.70 -13.11
CA ILE A 69 -5.96 2.23 -13.27
C ILE A 69 -5.03 1.90 -14.44
N ASN A 70 -5.20 2.56 -15.58
CA ASN A 70 -4.37 2.37 -16.78
C ASN A 70 -2.91 2.75 -16.50
N PHE A 71 -2.66 3.79 -15.70
CA PHE A 71 -1.31 4.13 -15.25
C PHE A 71 -0.65 2.95 -14.52
N VAL A 72 -1.36 2.31 -13.58
CA VAL A 72 -0.81 1.15 -12.87
C VAL A 72 -0.61 -0.03 -13.83
N GLU A 73 -1.57 -0.31 -14.70
CA GLU A 73 -1.46 -1.41 -15.66
C GLU A 73 -0.29 -1.22 -16.63
N ASP A 74 -0.23 -0.09 -17.34
CA ASP A 74 0.70 0.13 -18.44
C ASP A 74 2.07 0.60 -17.96
N SER A 75 2.12 1.45 -16.93
CA SER A 75 3.38 2.05 -16.47
C SER A 75 4.08 1.22 -15.39
N ILE A 76 3.35 0.37 -14.67
CA ILE A 76 3.93 -0.43 -13.57
C ILE A 76 3.88 -1.91 -13.92
N VAL A 77 2.69 -2.47 -14.13
CA VAL A 77 2.54 -3.93 -14.29
C VAL A 77 3.16 -4.42 -15.59
N ALA A 78 2.82 -3.80 -16.72
CA ALA A 78 3.32 -4.22 -18.03
C ALA A 78 4.85 -4.10 -18.13
N GLN A 79 5.44 -3.06 -17.53
CA GLN A 79 6.89 -2.86 -17.55
C GLN A 79 7.66 -3.81 -16.62
N THR A 80 7.07 -4.22 -15.50
CA THR A 80 7.76 -5.05 -14.49
C THR A 80 7.48 -6.54 -14.64
N MET A 81 6.27 -6.92 -15.04
CA MET A 81 5.81 -8.31 -15.08
C MET A 81 5.47 -8.80 -16.49
N GLY A 82 5.43 -7.90 -17.48
CA GLY A 82 5.03 -8.24 -18.85
C GLY A 82 3.52 -8.58 -18.97
N PRO A 83 3.10 -9.17 -20.10
CA PRO A 83 1.69 -9.46 -20.39
C PRO A 83 1.01 -10.37 -19.37
N ASP A 84 1.75 -11.31 -18.77
CA ASP A 84 1.25 -12.23 -17.76
C ASP A 84 0.93 -11.56 -16.42
N GLY A 85 1.40 -10.32 -16.23
CA GLY A 85 1.12 -9.49 -15.06
C GLY A 85 -0.32 -9.00 -14.97
N LYS A 86 -1.08 -9.01 -16.06
CA LYS A 86 -2.44 -8.44 -16.12
C LYS A 86 -3.39 -8.98 -15.04
N LYS A 87 -3.25 -10.26 -14.68
CA LYS A 87 -4.05 -10.88 -13.60
C LYS A 87 -3.83 -10.26 -12.21
N TYR A 88 -2.72 -9.55 -11.99
CA TYR A 88 -2.40 -8.88 -10.73
C TYR A 88 -2.76 -7.39 -10.72
N VAL A 89 -3.22 -6.83 -11.85
CA VAL A 89 -3.60 -5.41 -11.95
C VAL A 89 -4.61 -5.03 -10.86
N PRO A 90 -5.72 -5.76 -10.62
CA PRO A 90 -6.67 -5.35 -9.58
C PRO A 90 -6.05 -5.25 -8.18
N PHE A 91 -5.17 -6.21 -7.85
CA PHE A 91 -4.48 -6.24 -6.56
C PHE A 91 -3.47 -5.08 -6.42
N LEU A 92 -2.59 -4.91 -7.42
CA LEU A 92 -1.55 -3.88 -7.40
C LEU A 92 -2.14 -2.47 -7.47
N THR A 93 -3.21 -2.26 -8.25
CA THR A 93 -3.91 -0.98 -8.32
C THR A 93 -4.60 -0.63 -7.00
N THR A 94 -5.21 -1.61 -6.34
CA THR A 94 -5.79 -1.40 -5.00
C THR A 94 -4.72 -0.98 -3.99
N MET A 95 -3.61 -1.72 -3.96
CA MET A 95 -2.52 -1.43 -3.05
C MET A 95 -1.88 -0.07 -3.35
N PHE A 96 -1.67 0.26 -4.62
CA PHE A 96 -1.15 1.56 -5.06
C PHE A 96 -2.03 2.71 -4.57
N PHE A 97 -3.33 2.69 -4.86
CA PHE A 97 -4.21 3.79 -4.46
C PHE A 97 -4.42 3.87 -2.95
N PHE A 98 -4.48 2.74 -2.24
CA PHE A 98 -4.54 2.72 -0.79
C PHE A 98 -3.30 3.37 -0.15
N ILE A 99 -2.11 3.01 -0.62
CA ILE A 99 -0.85 3.61 -0.17
C ILE A 99 -0.82 5.10 -0.56
N PHE A 100 -1.18 5.43 -1.80
CA PHE A 100 -1.21 6.81 -2.27
C PHE A 100 -2.12 7.70 -1.41
N PHE A 101 -3.38 7.29 -1.19
CA PHE A 101 -4.30 8.07 -0.37
C PHE A 101 -3.89 8.11 1.09
N SER A 102 -3.33 7.04 1.65
CA SER A 102 -2.82 7.11 3.04
C SER A 102 -1.63 8.06 3.20
N ASN A 103 -0.82 8.26 2.16
CA ASN A 103 0.35 9.13 2.21
C ASN A 103 0.09 10.59 1.75
N ILE A 104 -0.87 10.83 0.85
CA ILE A 104 -1.08 12.20 0.31
C ILE A 104 -1.51 13.20 1.39
N PHE A 105 -2.18 12.74 2.45
CA PHE A 105 -2.59 13.57 3.58
C PHE A 105 -1.42 14.08 4.43
N GLU A 106 -0.23 13.51 4.27
CA GLU A 106 0.99 14.01 4.91
C GLU A 106 1.46 15.33 4.28
N VAL A 107 1.21 15.48 2.98
CA VAL A 107 1.68 16.62 2.18
C VAL A 107 0.72 17.81 2.25
N ILE A 108 -0.57 17.56 2.49
CA ILE A 108 -1.58 18.63 2.50
C ILE A 108 -1.37 19.53 3.74
N PRO A 109 -1.09 20.84 3.54
CA PRO A 109 -1.00 21.80 4.63
C PRO A 109 -2.27 21.78 5.48
N PHE A 110 -2.17 22.06 6.77
CA PHE A 110 -3.26 21.97 7.76
C PHE A 110 -3.73 20.55 8.12
N ILE A 111 -3.55 19.57 7.24
CA ILE A 111 -3.84 18.16 7.52
C ILE A 111 -2.61 17.51 8.17
N GLN A 112 -1.40 17.58 7.58
CA GLN A 112 -0.12 17.12 8.19
C GLN A 112 -0.25 15.90 9.14
N PHE A 113 -0.92 14.83 8.69
CA PHE A 113 -1.14 13.63 9.49
C PHE A 113 -0.26 12.50 8.99
N PRO A 114 0.85 12.16 9.70
CA PRO A 114 1.68 11.02 9.34
C PRO A 114 0.93 9.72 9.69
N ALA A 115 0.08 9.24 8.80
CA ALA A 115 -0.61 7.97 8.98
C ALA A 115 0.40 6.84 9.21
N ASN A 116 1.55 6.91 8.52
CA ASN A 116 2.62 5.92 8.62
C ASN A 116 3.57 6.12 9.81
N ALA A 117 3.29 7.04 10.74
CA ALA A 117 3.96 7.04 12.04
C ALA A 117 3.77 5.71 12.79
N ARG A 118 2.75 4.91 12.41
CA ARG A 118 2.59 3.52 12.85
C ARG A 118 3.02 2.55 11.75
N MET A 119 4.18 1.89 11.96
CA MET A 119 4.74 0.91 11.03
C MET A 119 3.87 -0.34 10.82
N ALA A 120 2.86 -0.56 11.66
CA ALA A 120 2.04 -1.77 11.64
C ALA A 120 1.39 -2.03 10.26
N VAL A 121 0.80 -1.00 9.64
CA VAL A 121 0.12 -1.15 8.34
C VAL A 121 1.12 -1.36 7.19
N PRO A 122 2.20 -0.56 7.05
CA PRO A 122 3.24 -0.84 6.07
C PRO A 122 3.85 -2.24 6.19
N ILE A 123 4.16 -2.69 7.42
CA ILE A 123 4.71 -4.04 7.65
C ILE A 123 3.70 -5.11 7.26
N ALA A 124 2.43 -4.96 7.61
CA ALA A 124 1.39 -5.92 7.23
C ALA A 124 1.26 -6.04 5.70
N MET A 125 1.27 -4.92 4.98
CA MET A 125 1.24 -4.93 3.50
C MET A 125 2.51 -5.56 2.90
N ALA A 126 3.68 -5.22 3.44
CA ALA A 126 4.95 -5.78 2.98
C ALA A 126 4.99 -7.31 3.17
N LEU A 127 4.57 -7.80 4.33
CA LEU A 127 4.48 -9.23 4.62
C LEU A 127 3.47 -9.93 3.70
N MET A 128 2.31 -9.32 3.45
CA MET A 128 1.31 -9.86 2.52
C MET A 128 1.91 -10.05 1.12
N VAL A 129 2.52 -9.01 0.57
CA VAL A 129 3.16 -9.08 -0.76
C VAL A 129 4.31 -10.08 -0.76
N TRP A 130 5.12 -10.12 0.29
CA TRP A 130 6.22 -11.07 0.42
C TRP A 130 5.71 -12.52 0.40
N VAL A 131 4.65 -12.85 1.15
CA VAL A 131 4.05 -14.19 1.14
C VAL A 131 3.52 -14.53 -0.25
N ILE A 132 2.77 -13.62 -0.89
CA ILE A 132 2.23 -13.82 -2.23
C ILE A 132 3.36 -14.05 -3.25
N TYR A 133 4.43 -13.26 -3.19
CA TYR A 133 5.58 -13.37 -4.07
C TYR A 133 6.27 -14.73 -3.94
N ASN A 134 6.58 -15.16 -2.71
CA ASN A 134 7.22 -16.46 -2.46
C ASN A 134 6.31 -17.61 -2.90
N PHE A 135 5.02 -17.53 -2.57
CA PHE A 135 4.04 -18.54 -2.97
C PHE A 135 3.96 -18.70 -4.49
N LEU A 136 3.85 -17.57 -5.22
CA LEU A 136 3.81 -17.58 -6.69
C LEU A 136 5.14 -18.03 -7.30
N GLY A 137 6.27 -17.66 -6.70
CA GLY A 137 7.59 -18.11 -7.11
C GLY A 137 7.73 -19.63 -7.05
N VAL A 138 7.38 -20.23 -5.90
CA VAL A 138 7.37 -21.69 -5.71
C VAL A 138 6.35 -22.37 -6.63
N LYS A 139 5.15 -21.80 -6.77
CA LYS A 139 4.09 -22.36 -7.63
C LYS A 139 4.50 -22.42 -9.10
N ASN A 140 5.17 -21.38 -9.61
CA ASN A 140 5.51 -21.29 -11.04
C ASN A 140 6.84 -21.97 -11.39
N GLN A 141 7.79 -22.07 -10.46
CA GLN A 141 9.15 -22.57 -10.72
C GLN A 141 9.46 -23.92 -10.04
N GLY A 142 8.55 -24.40 -9.17
CA GLY A 142 8.81 -25.53 -8.27
C GLY A 142 9.70 -25.13 -7.08
N PHE A 143 9.64 -25.87 -5.97
CA PHE A 143 10.38 -25.52 -4.75
C PHE A 143 11.90 -25.43 -4.97
N PHE A 144 12.50 -26.49 -5.54
CA PHE A 144 13.93 -26.51 -5.81
C PHE A 144 14.34 -25.55 -6.93
N GLY A 145 13.48 -25.35 -7.94
CA GLY A 145 13.73 -24.40 -9.02
C GLY A 145 13.73 -22.96 -8.53
N TYR A 146 12.76 -22.61 -7.68
CA TYR A 146 12.68 -21.30 -7.04
C TYR A 146 13.92 -21.00 -6.21
N ILE A 147 14.30 -21.89 -5.28
CA ILE A 147 15.49 -21.70 -4.44
C ILE A 147 16.77 -21.57 -5.29
N LYS A 148 16.92 -22.39 -6.33
CA LYS A 148 18.07 -22.30 -7.24
C LYS A 148 18.11 -20.95 -7.97
N ASN A 149 16.98 -20.48 -8.48
CA ASN A 149 16.90 -19.22 -9.22
C ASN A 149 17.02 -17.99 -8.31
N SER A 150 16.60 -18.10 -7.04
CA SER A 150 16.74 -17.03 -6.05
C SER A 150 18.17 -16.91 -5.50
N LEU A 151 18.89 -18.03 -5.36
CA LEU A 151 20.27 -18.04 -4.86
C LEU A 151 21.32 -17.84 -5.96
N PHE A 152 21.03 -18.30 -7.18
CA PHE A 152 21.97 -18.25 -8.30
C PHE A 152 21.37 -17.49 -9.49
N PRO A 153 21.93 -16.32 -9.87
CA PRO A 153 21.48 -15.62 -11.06
C PRO A 153 21.78 -16.46 -12.31
N GLN A 154 20.86 -16.44 -13.27
CA GLN A 154 20.95 -17.25 -14.50
C GLN A 154 22.18 -16.92 -15.37
N ALA A 155 22.80 -15.75 -15.15
CA ALA A 155 24.01 -15.28 -15.82
C ALA A 155 25.32 -15.75 -15.16
N SER A 156 25.27 -16.57 -14.11
CA SER A 156 26.48 -17.19 -13.57
C SER A 156 27.06 -18.14 -14.64
N PRO A 157 28.33 -17.98 -15.05
CA PRO A 157 28.95 -18.88 -16.02
C PRO A 157 28.80 -20.31 -15.51
N LYS A 158 28.06 -21.15 -16.25
CA LYS A 158 28.05 -22.59 -15.96
C LYS A 158 29.49 -23.05 -16.16
N ARG A 159 30.13 -23.44 -15.05
CA ARG A 159 31.50 -23.93 -15.01
C ARG A 159 31.71 -24.90 -16.18
N PHE A 160 32.59 -24.52 -17.10
CA PHE A 160 32.98 -25.34 -18.24
C PHE A 160 33.54 -26.67 -17.70
N THR A 161 32.76 -27.73 -17.86
CA THR A 161 33.17 -29.13 -17.69
C THR A 161 32.56 -29.91 -18.83
#